data_AF-A0A0M3J3K5-F1
#
_entry.id   AF-A0A0M3J3K5-F1
#
_cell.length_a   1.000
_cell.length_b   1.000
_cell.length_c   1.000
_cell.angle_alpha   90.00
_cell.angle_beta   90.00
_cell.angle_gamma   90.00
#
_symmetry.space_group_name_H-M   'P 1'
#
loop_
_entity.id
_entity.type
_entity.pdbx_description
1 polymer ?
#
loop_
_entity_poly.entity_id
_entity_poly.type
_entity_poly.pdbx_seq_one_letter_code
_entity_poly.pdbx_strand_id
1 'polypeptide(L)'
;LLEETKLDALVLVNCVGTTAGWIEWGYQKVNMNYLRTHGMTSFTVDYLLWHHFGKHLEQYNPDIVRQYRVYFQNLPNPTNLASFIESYLNRTPLLFSRDGTAGPTLKVPVLQIVGSGSAFVNDSVEVNARLDPAKSDWIKVMSSLPSIYNNKIRFRLLFAVESAAT
;
A
#
# COMPACT_ATOMS: atom_id res chain seq x y z
N LEU A 1 12.03 -8.17 -14.34
CA LEU A 1 11.00 -7.13 -14.56
C LEU A 1 10.87 -6.91 -16.06
N LEU A 2 9.69 -7.15 -16.62
CA LEU A 2 9.46 -7.02 -18.06
C LEU A 2 9.55 -5.52 -18.41
N GLU A 3 10.56 -5.15 -19.19
CA GLU A 3 10.78 -3.81 -19.78
C GLU A 3 11.42 -2.71 -18.91
N GLU A 4 12.48 -3.01 -18.15
CA GLU A 4 13.30 -1.98 -17.50
C GLU A 4 13.85 -0.90 -18.45
N THR A 5 13.96 -1.20 -19.74
CA THR A 5 14.41 -0.26 -20.78
C THR A 5 13.41 0.87 -21.06
N LYS A 6 12.18 0.78 -20.55
CA LYS A 6 11.14 1.81 -20.71
C LYS A 6 10.96 2.68 -19.46
N LEU A 7 11.76 2.45 -18.41
CA LEU A 7 11.64 3.14 -17.14
C LEU A 7 12.84 4.05 -16.92
N ASP A 8 12.58 5.33 -16.62
CA ASP A 8 13.64 6.28 -16.26
C ASP A 8 13.93 6.28 -14.75
N ALA A 9 12.90 6.05 -13.92
CA ALA A 9 12.98 5.97 -12.46
C ALA A 9 11.76 5.26 -11.86
N LEU A 10 11.87 4.81 -10.61
CA LEU A 10 10.77 4.22 -9.84
C LEU A 10 10.54 4.96 -8.53
N VAL A 11 9.27 5.26 -8.21
CA VAL A 11 8.87 5.76 -6.90
C VAL A 11 7.99 4.72 -6.21
N LEU A 12 8.47 4.17 -5.10
CA LEU A 12 7.84 3.09 -4.36
C LEU A 12 7.26 3.63 -3.05
N VAL A 13 5.94 3.64 -2.93
CA VAL A 13 5.24 4.11 -1.72
C VAL A 13 4.70 2.93 -0.93
N ASN A 14 5.14 2.79 0.34
CA ASN A 14 4.75 1.67 1.22
C ASN A 14 4.92 0.29 0.56
N CYS A 15 6.03 0.10 -0.18
CA CYS A 15 6.24 -1.13 -0.96
C CYS A 15 6.47 -2.34 -0.04
N VAL A 16 5.92 -3.49 -0.45
CA VAL A 16 6.09 -4.79 0.20
C VAL A 16 6.66 -5.75 -0.85
N GLY A 17 7.84 -6.30 -0.60
CA GLY A 17 8.55 -7.17 -1.54
C GLY A 17 8.35 -8.66 -1.31
N THR A 18 7.50 -9.04 -0.35
CA THR A 18 7.30 -10.41 0.14
C THR A 18 5.88 -10.91 -0.14
N THR A 19 5.69 -12.22 -0.08
CA THR A 19 4.36 -12.85 -0.09
C THR A 19 3.58 -12.46 1.15
N ALA A 20 2.24 -12.54 1.09
CA ALA A 20 1.42 -12.31 2.27
C ALA A 20 1.74 -13.28 3.41
N GLY A 21 1.88 -12.75 4.62
CA GLY A 21 2.01 -13.56 5.83
C GLY A 21 0.70 -14.26 6.19
N TRP A 22 0.74 -15.36 6.95
CA TRP A 22 -0.46 -16.11 7.32
C TRP A 22 -1.47 -15.28 8.15
N ILE A 23 -0.98 -14.38 9.01
CA ILE A 23 -1.81 -13.46 9.81
C ILE A 23 -2.51 -12.47 8.89
N GLU A 24 -1.75 -11.83 8.00
CA GLU A 24 -2.27 -10.92 6.97
C GLU A 24 -3.34 -11.64 6.15
N TRP A 25 -3.05 -12.84 5.67
CA TRP A 25 -3.98 -13.67 4.91
C TRP A 25 -5.29 -13.93 5.64
N GLY A 26 -5.23 -14.33 6.91
CA GLY A 26 -6.43 -14.61 7.71
C GLY A 26 -7.33 -13.38 7.85
N TYR A 27 -6.76 -12.24 8.22
CA TYR A 27 -7.52 -10.98 8.34
C TYR A 27 -8.11 -10.53 7.01
N GLN A 28 -7.32 -10.57 5.93
CA GLN A 28 -7.78 -10.15 4.61
C GLN A 28 -8.90 -11.06 4.09
N LYS A 29 -8.79 -12.38 4.28
CA LYS A 29 -9.79 -13.35 3.80
C LYS A 29 -11.16 -13.13 4.43
N VAL A 30 -11.20 -12.85 5.74
CA VAL A 30 -12.45 -12.52 6.44
C VAL A 30 -13.05 -11.22 5.89
N ASN A 31 -12.27 -10.15 5.81
CA ASN A 31 -12.76 -8.85 5.33
C ASN A 31 -13.25 -8.89 3.87
N MET A 32 -12.54 -9.61 2.98
CA MET A 32 -12.99 -9.83 1.61
C MET A 32 -14.28 -10.63 1.53
N ASN A 33 -14.45 -11.64 2.38
CA ASN A 33 -15.70 -12.41 2.42
C ASN A 33 -16.87 -11.52 2.83
N TYR A 34 -16.69 -10.65 3.83
CA TYR A 34 -17.69 -9.66 4.23
C TYR A 34 -18.00 -8.67 3.10
N LEU A 35 -16.98 -8.15 2.39
CA LEU A 35 -17.17 -7.30 1.21
C LEU A 35 -18.03 -7.98 0.13
N ARG A 36 -17.79 -9.27 -0.13
CA ARG A 36 -18.52 -10.03 -1.17
C ARG A 36 -19.96 -10.36 -0.78
N THR A 37 -20.21 -10.64 0.50
CA THR A 37 -21.50 -11.17 0.98
C THR A 37 -22.43 -10.08 1.51
N HIS A 38 -21.89 -9.06 2.17
CA HIS A 38 -22.64 -8.01 2.86
C HIS A 38 -22.37 -6.61 2.31
N GLY A 39 -21.40 -6.45 1.39
CA GLY A 39 -21.04 -5.17 0.80
C GLY A 39 -20.28 -4.26 1.78
N MET A 40 -20.51 -2.96 1.66
CA MET A 40 -19.79 -1.94 2.42
C MET A 40 -20.43 -1.71 3.80
N THR A 41 -20.13 -2.59 4.75
CA THR A 41 -20.61 -2.50 6.14
C THR A 41 -19.71 -1.61 7.00
N SER A 42 -20.18 -1.20 8.19
CA SER A 42 -19.34 -0.47 9.15
C SER A 42 -18.03 -1.21 9.48
N PHE A 43 -18.11 -2.54 9.62
CA PHE A 43 -16.95 -3.40 9.86
C PHE A 43 -15.92 -3.30 8.72
N THR A 44 -16.39 -3.38 7.48
CA THR A 44 -15.55 -3.25 6.29
C THR A 44 -14.93 -1.86 6.16
N VAL A 45 -15.70 -0.82 6.46
CA VAL A 45 -15.22 0.57 6.42
C VAL A 45 -14.17 0.81 7.50
N ASP A 46 -14.36 0.29 8.71
CA ASP A 46 -13.38 0.35 9.79
C ASP A 46 -12.09 -0.37 9.41
N TYR A 47 -12.20 -1.52 8.74
CA TYR A 47 -11.06 -2.23 8.17
C TYR A 47 -10.30 -1.37 7.14
N LEU A 48 -10.99 -0.72 6.20
CA LEU A 48 -10.36 0.16 5.21
C LEU A 48 -9.70 1.40 5.84
N LEU A 49 -10.33 1.98 6.86
CA LEU A 49 -9.75 3.08 7.65
C LEU A 49 -8.49 2.64 8.39
N TRP A 50 -8.52 1.47 9.04
CA TRP A 50 -7.34 0.90 9.68
C TRP A 50 -6.22 0.63 8.67
N HIS A 51 -6.54 0.12 7.48
CA HIS A 51 -5.55 -0.11 6.43
C HIS A 51 -4.94 1.21 5.91
N HIS A 52 -5.71 2.30 5.88
CA HIS A 52 -5.26 3.60 5.38
C HIS A 52 -4.45 4.40 6.41
N PHE A 53 -4.97 4.54 7.64
CA PHE A 53 -4.39 5.38 8.70
C PHE A 53 -3.57 4.59 9.72
N GLY A 54 -3.64 3.27 9.73
CA GLY A 54 -2.97 2.43 10.71
C GLY A 54 -3.69 2.39 12.07
N LYS A 55 -2.94 2.02 13.11
CA LYS A 55 -3.48 1.74 14.46
C LYS A 55 -3.89 2.98 15.25
N HIS A 56 -3.42 4.17 14.88
CA HIS A 56 -3.58 5.39 15.67
C HIS A 56 -4.46 6.42 14.96
N LEU A 57 -5.70 6.03 14.64
CA LEU A 57 -6.69 6.91 14.02
C LEU A 57 -6.92 8.22 14.81
N GLU A 58 -6.81 8.17 16.14
CA GLU A 58 -7.01 9.31 17.03
C GLU A 58 -5.96 10.41 16.91
N GLN A 59 -4.80 10.11 16.30
CA GLN A 59 -3.74 11.10 16.07
C GLN A 59 -4.01 11.95 14.83
N TYR A 60 -4.97 11.56 14.00
CA TYR A 60 -5.35 12.29 12.79
C TYR A 60 -6.49 13.26 13.07
N ASN A 61 -6.59 14.31 12.24
CA ASN A 61 -7.69 15.25 12.31
C ASN A 61 -9.04 14.50 12.18
N PRO A 62 -9.95 14.60 13.17
CA PRO A 62 -11.24 13.91 13.15
C PRO A 62 -12.07 14.19 11.89
N ASP A 63 -11.99 15.39 11.32
CA ASP A 63 -12.70 15.75 10.10
C ASP A 63 -12.19 14.97 8.89
N ILE A 64 -10.88 14.74 8.81
CA ILE A 64 -10.28 13.93 7.73
C ILE A 64 -10.74 12.48 7.87
N VAL A 65 -10.67 11.93 9.09
CA VAL A 65 -11.12 10.55 9.35
C VAL A 65 -12.60 10.39 9.00
N ARG A 66 -13.44 11.36 9.37
CA ARG A 66 -14.87 11.39 9.02
C ARG A 66 -15.09 11.46 7.50
N GLN A 67 -14.34 12.30 6.78
CA GLN A 67 -14.43 12.41 5.33
C GLN A 67 -14.09 11.08 4.64
N TYR A 68 -13.01 10.41 5.06
CA TYR A 68 -12.62 9.11 4.52
C TYR A 68 -13.62 8.00 4.83
N ARG A 69 -14.21 8.03 6.03
CA ARG A 69 -15.29 7.10 6.39
C ARG A 69 -16.47 7.22 5.44
N VAL A 70 -16.96 8.44 5.21
CA VAL A 70 -18.05 8.71 4.27
C VAL A 70 -17.65 8.31 2.85
N TYR A 71 -16.42 8.60 2.45
CA TYR A 71 -15.90 8.19 1.14
C TYR A 71 -15.93 6.67 0.96
N PHE A 72 -15.43 5.89 1.92
CA PHE A 72 -15.44 4.42 1.83
C PHE A 72 -16.84 3.84 1.84
N GLN A 73 -17.76 4.39 2.64
CA GLN A 73 -19.17 3.98 2.67
C GLN A 73 -19.86 4.11 1.31
N ASN A 74 -19.45 5.09 0.50
CA ASN A 74 -20.05 5.38 -0.80
C ASN A 74 -19.27 4.77 -1.98
N LEU A 75 -18.37 3.81 -1.75
CA LEU A 75 -17.71 3.13 -2.85
C LEU A 75 -18.71 2.28 -3.65
N PRO A 76 -18.79 2.46 -4.98
CA PRO A 76 -19.88 1.89 -5.78
C PRO A 76 -19.77 0.36 -5.99
N ASN A 77 -18.58 -0.24 -5.80
CA ASN A 77 -18.36 -1.65 -6.11
C ASN A 77 -17.51 -2.39 -5.05
N PRO A 78 -18.14 -2.88 -3.96
CA PRO A 78 -17.45 -3.66 -2.93
C PRO A 78 -16.92 -5.01 -3.45
N THR A 79 -17.55 -5.59 -4.47
CA THR A 79 -17.12 -6.86 -5.08
C THR A 79 -15.81 -6.71 -5.83
N ASN A 80 -15.66 -5.65 -6.65
CA ASN A 80 -14.40 -5.33 -7.32
C ASN A 80 -13.30 -5.05 -6.31
N LEU A 81 -13.61 -4.31 -5.24
CA LEU A 81 -12.67 -4.07 -4.15
C LEU A 81 -12.22 -5.38 -3.49
N ALA A 82 -13.13 -6.32 -3.25
CA ALA A 82 -12.76 -7.64 -2.72
C ALA A 82 -11.84 -8.41 -3.67
N SER A 83 -12.10 -8.38 -4.98
CA SER A 83 -11.24 -9.01 -5.99
C SER A 83 -9.86 -8.35 -6.07
N PHE A 84 -9.78 -7.03 -5.92
CA PHE A 84 -8.52 -6.31 -5.83
C PHE A 84 -7.70 -6.72 -4.61
N ILE A 85 -8.33 -6.78 -3.42
CA ILE A 85 -7.67 -7.23 -2.19
C ILE A 85 -7.21 -8.69 -2.36
N GLU A 86 -8.00 -9.53 -3.03
CA GLU A 86 -7.64 -10.93 -3.27
C GLU A 86 -6.42 -11.05 -4.20
N SER A 87 -6.35 -10.23 -5.25
CA SER A 87 -5.18 -10.15 -6.13
C SER A 87 -3.93 -9.72 -5.36
N TYR A 88 -4.04 -8.69 -4.51
CA TYR A 88 -2.93 -8.22 -3.68
C TYR A 88 -2.51 -9.27 -2.62
N LEU A 89 -3.45 -10.04 -2.09
CA LEU A 89 -3.15 -11.11 -1.14
C LEU A 89 -2.40 -12.27 -1.80
N ASN A 90 -2.72 -12.57 -3.06
CA ASN A 90 -2.06 -13.59 -3.86
C ASN A 90 -0.80 -13.09 -4.57
N ARG A 91 -0.25 -11.94 -4.15
CA ARG A 91 0.98 -11.37 -4.72
C ARG A 91 2.14 -12.37 -4.64
N THR A 92 2.93 -12.43 -5.70
CA THR A 92 4.21 -13.10 -5.72
C THR A 92 5.30 -12.18 -5.16
N PRO A 93 6.38 -12.74 -4.58
CA PRO A 93 7.45 -11.92 -4.03
C PRO A 93 8.19 -11.19 -5.16
N LEU A 94 8.65 -9.97 -4.88
CA LEU A 94 9.45 -9.21 -5.83
C LEU A 94 10.87 -9.78 -5.85
N LEU A 95 11.24 -10.34 -7.00
CA LEU A 95 12.55 -10.95 -7.21
C LEU A 95 13.52 -9.92 -7.80
N PHE A 96 14.29 -9.30 -6.91
CA PHE A 96 15.45 -8.49 -7.25
C PHE A 96 16.47 -8.57 -6.10
N SER A 97 17.74 -8.40 -6.41
CA SER A 97 18.80 -8.34 -5.41
C SER A 97 19.81 -7.26 -5.73
N ARG A 98 20.57 -6.86 -4.72
CA ARG A 98 21.57 -5.78 -4.84
C ARG A 98 22.74 -6.18 -5.74
N ASP A 99 23.12 -7.45 -5.67
CA ASP A 99 24.32 -8.05 -6.26
C ASP A 99 24.03 -8.94 -7.49
N GLY A 100 22.75 -9.14 -7.82
CA GLY A 100 22.34 -10.01 -8.92
C GLY A 100 22.27 -11.51 -8.59
N THR A 101 22.55 -11.92 -7.35
CA THR A 101 22.64 -13.35 -6.98
C THR A 101 21.28 -14.02 -6.75
N ALA A 102 20.31 -13.29 -6.20
CA ALA A 102 18.96 -13.79 -5.86
C ALA A 102 17.86 -13.20 -6.75
N GLY A 103 18.23 -12.54 -7.85
CA GLY A 103 17.32 -11.92 -8.80
C GLY A 103 18.03 -10.84 -9.63
N PRO A 104 17.36 -10.25 -10.64
CA PRO A 104 17.91 -9.13 -11.40
C PRO A 104 18.19 -7.92 -10.51
N THR A 105 19.21 -7.15 -10.85
CA THR A 105 19.48 -5.83 -10.27
C THR A 105 18.62 -4.78 -10.96
N LEU A 106 17.97 -3.90 -10.19
CA LEU A 106 17.26 -2.76 -10.76
C LEU A 106 18.27 -1.74 -11.29
N LYS A 107 18.20 -1.44 -12.59
CA LYS A 107 19.15 -0.53 -13.24
C LYS A 107 18.79 0.95 -13.06
N VAL A 108 17.51 1.22 -12.86
CA VAL A 108 16.93 2.56 -12.75
C VAL A 108 17.04 3.11 -11.31
N PRO A 109 17.11 4.43 -11.12
CA PRO A 109 17.00 5.05 -9.81
C PRO A 109 15.68 4.70 -9.12
N VAL A 110 15.73 4.44 -7.81
CA VAL A 110 14.56 4.07 -7.01
C VAL A 110 14.42 4.98 -5.79
N LEU A 111 13.30 5.69 -5.68
CA LEU A 111 12.94 6.44 -4.50
C LEU A 111 11.87 5.69 -3.69
N GLN A 112 12.19 5.33 -2.46
CA GLN A 112 11.23 4.73 -1.53
C GLN A 112 10.68 5.77 -0.55
N ILE A 113 9.37 5.74 -0.32
CA ILE A 113 8.68 6.63 0.60
C ILE A 113 7.81 5.79 1.54
N VAL A 114 7.97 6.00 2.84
CA VAL A 114 7.15 5.36 3.87
C VAL A 114 6.78 6.35 4.97
N GLY A 115 5.53 6.28 5.43
CA GLY A 115 5.06 7.08 6.55
C GLY A 115 5.63 6.55 7.88
N SER A 116 6.01 7.44 8.80
CA SER A 116 6.65 7.05 10.06
C SER A 116 5.78 6.17 10.97
N GLY A 117 4.46 6.33 10.89
CA GLY A 117 3.45 5.52 11.57
C GLY A 117 2.81 4.43 10.70
N SER A 118 3.35 4.18 9.50
CA SER A 118 2.80 3.18 8.59
C SER A 118 3.08 1.75 9.06
N ALA A 119 2.15 0.83 8.81
CA ALA A 119 2.37 -0.60 9.04
C ALA A 119 3.47 -1.21 8.15
N PHE A 120 3.83 -0.54 7.05
CA PHE A 120 4.76 -1.04 6.03
C PHE A 120 6.22 -0.58 6.24
N VAL A 121 6.54 0.03 7.39
CA VAL A 121 7.91 0.51 7.67
C VAL A 121 8.91 -0.63 7.56
N ASN A 122 8.64 -1.75 8.23
CA ASN A 122 9.57 -2.89 8.24
C ASN A 122 9.71 -3.53 6.85
N ASP A 123 8.60 -3.69 6.12
CA ASP A 123 8.63 -4.22 4.75
C ASP A 123 9.45 -3.33 3.80
N SER A 124 9.30 -2.00 3.94
CA SER A 124 10.05 -1.05 3.11
C SER A 124 11.57 -1.08 3.39
N VAL A 125 11.96 -1.38 4.62
CA VAL A 125 13.38 -1.57 4.99
C VAL A 125 13.93 -2.83 4.33
N GLU A 126 13.16 -3.91 4.29
CA GLU A 126 13.55 -5.15 3.61
C GLU A 126 13.70 -4.96 2.09
N VAL A 127 12.77 -4.23 1.47
CA VAL A 127 12.87 -3.82 0.06
C VAL A 127 14.15 -3.01 -0.15
N ASN A 128 14.45 -2.03 0.72
CA ASN A 128 15.66 -1.21 0.63
C ASN A 128 16.96 -2.00 0.78
N ALA A 129 16.97 -3.03 1.64
CA ALA A 129 18.13 -3.89 1.81
C ALA A 129 18.52 -4.63 0.52
N ARG A 130 17.55 -4.89 -0.37
CA ARG A 130 17.75 -5.56 -1.66
C ARG A 130 18.09 -4.60 -2.80
N LEU A 131 18.03 -3.28 -2.59
CA LEU A 131 18.37 -2.27 -3.61
C LEU A 131 19.86 -1.87 -3.57
N ASP A 132 20.35 -1.37 -4.69
CA ASP A 132 21.68 -0.75 -4.80
C ASP A 132 21.69 0.63 -4.11
N PRO A 133 22.45 0.82 -3.01
CA PRO A 133 22.47 2.07 -2.27
C PRO A 133 23.03 3.25 -3.08
N ALA A 134 23.78 3.01 -4.16
CA ALA A 134 24.25 4.08 -5.04
C ALA A 134 23.15 4.66 -5.95
N LYS A 135 22.01 3.96 -6.06
CA LYS A 135 20.90 4.30 -6.96
C LYS A 135 19.55 4.37 -6.26
N SER A 136 19.52 4.19 -4.95
CA SER A 136 18.27 4.15 -4.20
C SER A 136 18.29 5.07 -2.98
N ASP A 137 17.21 5.84 -2.84
CA ASP A 137 16.94 6.66 -1.66
C ASP A 137 15.75 6.09 -0.88
N TRP A 138 15.82 6.13 0.45
CA TRP A 138 14.73 5.71 1.32
C TRP A 138 14.36 6.82 2.30
N ILE A 139 13.15 7.36 2.13
CA ILE A 139 12.64 8.47 2.91
C ILE A 139 11.53 7.98 3.84
N LYS A 140 11.81 8.05 5.14
CA LYS A 140 10.80 7.93 6.19
C LYS A 140 10.27 9.30 6.53
N VAL A 141 8.98 9.54 6.28
CA VAL A 141 8.40 10.86 6.49
C VAL A 141 7.50 10.88 7.72
N MET A 142 7.60 11.95 8.50
CA MET A 142 6.84 12.09 9.75
C MET A 142 5.35 12.33 9.48
N SER A 143 4.49 11.58 10.17
CA SER A 143 3.01 11.65 10.05
C SER A 143 2.39 12.98 10.52
N SER A 144 3.16 13.87 11.16
CA SER A 144 2.65 15.07 11.84
C SER A 144 2.70 16.36 11.01
N LEU A 145 3.07 16.32 9.72
CA LEU A 145 3.08 17.49 8.84
C LEU A 145 1.76 17.59 8.04
N PRO A 146 0.82 18.48 8.41
CA PRO A 146 -0.52 18.50 7.82
C PRO A 146 -0.57 19.12 6.41
N SER A 147 0.51 19.73 5.91
CA SER A 147 0.43 20.65 4.77
C SER A 147 1.10 20.16 3.48
N ILE A 148 2.12 19.29 3.56
CA ILE A 148 2.87 18.81 2.37
C ILE A 148 2.20 17.55 1.77
N TYR A 149 1.26 16.94 2.50
CA TYR A 149 0.70 15.63 2.19
C TYR A 149 -0.55 15.61 1.32
N ASN A 150 -1.18 16.77 1.09
CA ASN A 150 -2.55 16.79 0.59
C ASN A 150 -2.70 16.42 -0.91
N ASN A 151 -1.61 16.32 -1.68
CA ASN A 151 -1.72 16.10 -3.14
C ASN A 151 -0.78 15.06 -3.78
N LYS A 152 0.17 14.41 -3.08
CA LYS A 152 1.12 13.49 -3.75
C LYS A 152 1.26 12.08 -3.17
N ILE A 153 0.71 11.77 -1.99
CA ILE A 153 0.77 10.41 -1.41
C ILE A 153 -0.63 9.76 -1.43
N ARG A 154 -1.41 10.06 -2.48
CA ARG A 154 -2.67 9.37 -2.81
C ARG A 154 -2.47 7.96 -3.41
N PHE A 155 -1.21 7.56 -3.67
CA PHE A 155 -0.90 6.54 -4.66
C PHE A 155 -1.29 5.09 -4.35
N ARG A 156 -1.61 4.71 -3.11
CA ARG A 156 -1.87 3.29 -2.79
C ARG A 156 -3.35 2.92 -2.58
N LEU A 157 -4.21 3.92 -2.34
CA LEU A 157 -5.65 3.68 -2.22
C LEU A 157 -6.44 4.35 -3.34
N LEU A 158 -5.96 5.47 -3.90
CA LEU A 158 -6.63 6.13 -5.01
C LEU A 158 -6.55 5.29 -6.29
N PHE A 159 -5.40 4.65 -6.58
CA PHE A 159 -5.29 3.75 -7.73
C PHE A 159 -6.15 2.47 -7.58
N ALA A 160 -6.31 1.96 -6.35
CA ALA A 160 -7.16 0.80 -6.07
C ALA A 160 -8.66 1.13 -6.18
N VAL A 161 -9.06 2.33 -5.72
CA VAL A 161 -10.44 2.79 -5.77
C VAL A 161 -10.83 3.31 -7.15
N GLU A 162 -9.97 4.07 -7.82
CA GLU A 162 -10.21 4.55 -9.20
C GLU A 162 -10.24 3.38 -10.18
N SER A 163 -9.36 2.38 -10.04
CA SER A 163 -9.38 1.18 -10.88
C SER A 163 -10.58 0.26 -10.60
N ALA A 164 -11.09 0.20 -9.36
CA ALA A 164 -12.28 -0.57 -9.02
C ALA A 164 -13.62 0.13 -9.36
N ALA A 165 -13.59 1.44 -9.64
CA ALA A 165 -14.74 2.28 -10.01
C ALA A 165 -14.97 2.41 -11.52
N THR A 166 -14.01 1.98 -12.35
CA THR A 166 -14.19 1.66 -13.77
C THR A 166 -14.52 0.18 -13.98
#